data_AF-A0A061A600-F1
#
_entry.id   AF-A0A061A600-F1
#
_cell.length_a   1.000
_cell.length_b   1.000
_cell.length_c   1.000
_cell.angle_alpha   90.00
_cell.angle_beta   90.00
_cell.angle_gamma   90.00
#
_symmetry.space_group_name_H-M   'P 1'
#
loop_
_entity.id
_entity.type
_entity.pdbx_description
1 polymer ?
#
loop_
_entity_poly.entity_id
_entity_poly.type
_entity_poly.pdbx_seq_one_letter_code
_entity_poly.pdbx_strand_id
1 'polypeptide(L)'
;MDEASLTVNNELDAEMVVSWLSDHCYQCVYQPLGVVPAGPGPGLTSSMDFTVGTQHGITLQLNSSPVSLELCTVHYHFWEHGNYSLWVKNLNDSSVVNCSMITDTETVNSYLREYSLTHSLTHSLTNVYALKPLS
;
A
#
# COMPACT_ATOMS: atom_id res chain seq x y z
N MET A 1 -4.65 1.11 -20.27
CA MET A 1 -4.08 1.73 -19.08
C MET A 1 -3.18 0.68 -18.48
N ASP A 2 -1.94 1.05 -18.20
CA ASP A 2 -0.96 0.07 -17.79
C ASP A 2 -1.30 -0.46 -16.39
N GLU A 3 -1.21 -1.77 -16.23
CA GLU A 3 -1.58 -2.47 -15.01
C GLU A 3 -0.41 -2.49 -14.01
N ALA A 4 -0.73 -2.60 -12.73
CA ALA A 4 0.21 -2.80 -11.64
C ALA A 4 -0.10 -4.10 -10.89
N SER A 5 0.91 -4.64 -10.22
CA SER A 5 0.79 -5.85 -9.41
C SER A 5 0.68 -5.47 -7.93
N LEU A 6 -0.32 -6.02 -7.25
CA LEU A 6 -0.51 -5.90 -5.81
C LEU A 6 -0.48 -7.29 -5.17
N THR A 7 0.56 -7.57 -4.41
CA THR A 7 0.63 -8.75 -3.54
C THR A 7 0.08 -8.39 -2.16
N VAL A 8 -0.92 -9.12 -1.69
CA VAL A 8 -1.46 -8.94 -0.34
C VAL A 8 -0.99 -10.10 0.54
N ASN A 9 -0.25 -9.78 1.59
CA ASN A 9 0.34 -10.70 2.54
C ASN A 9 -0.47 -10.71 3.84
N ASN A 10 -1.00 -11.86 4.21
CA ASN A 10 -1.82 -12.09 5.40
C ASN A 10 -1.07 -12.93 6.43
N GLU A 11 -0.71 -12.33 7.57
CA GLU A 11 -0.16 -13.03 8.74
C GLU A 11 -1.23 -13.39 9.77
N LEU A 12 -2.51 -13.08 9.51
CA LEU A 12 -3.62 -13.41 10.40
C LEU A 12 -4.01 -14.88 10.26
N ASP A 13 -4.58 -15.43 11.33
CA ASP A 13 -5.15 -16.77 11.40
C ASP A 13 -6.56 -16.87 10.76
N ALA A 14 -7.04 -15.77 10.19
CA ALA A 14 -8.33 -15.68 9.52
C ALA A 14 -8.18 -15.28 8.05
N GLU A 15 -9.07 -15.82 7.22
CA GLU A 15 -9.24 -15.38 5.84
C GLU A 15 -9.77 -13.93 5.81
N MET A 16 -9.37 -13.19 4.78
CA MET A 16 -9.83 -11.83 4.57
C MET A 16 -10.26 -11.57 3.13
N VAL A 17 -11.22 -10.67 2.98
CA VAL A 17 -11.70 -10.17 1.70
C VAL A 17 -11.10 -8.79 1.46
N VAL A 18 -10.49 -8.62 0.30
CA VAL A 18 -9.97 -7.32 -0.15
C VAL A 18 -10.99 -6.71 -1.09
N SER A 19 -11.42 -5.49 -0.79
CA SER A 19 -12.31 -4.70 -1.63
C SER A 19 -11.68 -3.36 -1.98
N TRP A 20 -12.13 -2.73 -3.05
CA TRP A 20 -11.60 -1.45 -3.53
C TRP A 20 -12.71 -0.47 -3.88
N LEU A 21 -12.39 0.82 -3.78
CA LEU A 21 -13.25 1.93 -4.15
C LEU A 21 -12.42 3.01 -4.85
N SER A 22 -12.88 3.52 -5.99
CA SER A 22 -12.18 4.59 -6.71
C SER A 22 -12.53 5.98 -6.17
N ASP A 23 -11.53 6.84 -6.04
CA ASP A 23 -11.70 8.25 -5.66
C ASP A 23 -12.49 9.06 -6.70
N HIS A 24 -12.52 8.59 -7.96
CA HIS A 24 -13.24 9.27 -9.03
C HIS A 24 -14.75 9.08 -8.95
N CYS A 25 -15.22 8.11 -8.16
CA CYS A 25 -16.63 7.77 -8.08
C CYS A 25 -17.22 8.07 -6.71
N TYR A 26 -17.90 9.22 -6.61
CA TYR A 26 -18.52 9.69 -5.37
C TYR A 26 -19.73 8.88 -4.88
N GLN A 27 -20.29 7.99 -5.71
CA GLN A 27 -21.45 7.16 -5.36
C GLN A 27 -21.18 5.65 -5.54
N CYS A 28 -19.93 5.25 -5.73
CA CYS A 28 -19.60 3.85 -5.86
C CYS A 28 -19.61 3.15 -4.50
N VAL A 29 -19.89 1.86 -4.54
CA VAL A 29 -19.73 0.95 -3.40
C VAL A 29 -18.44 0.15 -3.57
N TYR A 30 -17.88 -0.32 -2.46
CA TYR A 30 -16.72 -1.20 -2.48
C TYR A 30 -16.96 -2.42 -3.36
N GLN A 31 -16.01 -2.68 -4.26
CA GLN A 31 -16.02 -3.83 -5.17
C GLN A 31 -15.01 -4.86 -4.67
N PRO A 32 -15.32 -6.17 -4.67
CA PRO A 32 -14.37 -7.19 -4.25
C PRO A 32 -13.23 -7.34 -5.27
N LEU A 33 -11.97 -7.31 -4.80
CA LEU A 33 -10.80 -7.76 -5.56
C LEU A 33 -10.64 -9.29 -5.44
N GLY A 34 -10.86 -9.82 -4.24
CA GLY A 34 -10.82 -11.25 -3.98
C GLY A 34 -10.56 -11.59 -2.52
N VAL A 35 -10.24 -12.85 -2.31
CA VAL A 35 -10.08 -13.46 -0.99
C VAL A 35 -8.62 -13.85 -0.79
N VAL A 36 -8.07 -13.53 0.38
CA VAL A 36 -6.70 -13.88 0.78
C VAL A 36 -6.78 -14.92 1.90
N PRO A 37 -6.15 -16.10 1.75
CA PRO A 37 -6.23 -17.16 2.74
C PRO A 37 -5.61 -16.73 4.07
N ALA A 38 -6.02 -17.40 5.15
CA ALA A 38 -5.35 -17.30 6.45
C ALA A 38 -3.89 -17.78 6.35
N GLY A 39 -3.02 -17.20 7.18
CA GLY A 39 -1.67 -17.73 7.41
C GLY A 39 -1.74 -19.17 7.93
N PRO A 40 -0.89 -20.10 7.45
CA PRO A 40 -0.98 -21.51 7.82
C PRO A 40 -0.52 -21.82 9.26
N GLY A 41 -0.03 -20.82 9.99
CA GLY A 41 0.35 -20.94 11.38
C GLY A 41 1.05 -19.69 11.91
N PRO A 42 1.41 -19.67 13.20
CA PRO A 42 2.09 -18.52 13.82
C PRO A 42 3.40 -18.19 13.11
N GLY A 43 3.54 -16.95 12.64
CA GLY A 43 4.73 -16.49 11.92
C GLY A 43 4.84 -16.93 10.47
N LEU A 44 3.83 -17.64 9.93
CA LEU A 44 3.74 -17.98 8.52
C LEU A 44 2.71 -17.08 7.82
N THR A 45 3.10 -16.54 6.68
CA THR A 45 2.29 -15.62 5.90
C THR A 45 1.67 -16.35 4.71
N SER A 46 0.40 -16.08 4.43
CA SER A 46 -0.25 -16.42 3.16
C SER A 46 -0.24 -15.20 2.25
N SER A 47 -0.22 -15.38 0.94
CA SER A 47 -0.27 -14.26 0.00
C SER A 47 -1.17 -14.53 -1.20
N MET A 48 -1.68 -13.45 -1.78
CA MET A 48 -2.46 -13.48 -3.02
C MET A 48 -2.10 -12.26 -3.88
N ASP A 49 -1.96 -12.50 -5.18
CA ASP A 49 -1.63 -11.46 -6.15
C ASP A 49 -2.90 -10.96 -6.85
N PHE A 50 -2.97 -9.64 -7.03
CA PHE A 50 -4.03 -8.94 -7.72
C PHE A 50 -3.44 -8.02 -8.78
N THR A 51 -4.14 -7.92 -9.90
CA THR A 51 -3.87 -6.91 -10.91
C THR A 51 -4.73 -5.69 -10.62
N VAL A 52 -4.09 -4.54 -10.42
CA VAL A 52 -4.77 -3.27 -10.16
C VAL A 52 -4.41 -2.29 -11.26
N GLY A 53 -5.44 -1.75 -11.90
CA GLY A 53 -5.29 -0.68 -12.86
C GLY A 53 -6.35 0.36 -12.57
N THR A 54 -5.94 1.51 -12.01
CA THR A 54 -6.79 2.71 -11.94
C THR A 54 -6.02 3.97 -12.33
N GLN A 55 -6.69 4.89 -13.04
CA GLN A 55 -6.11 6.20 -13.35
C GLN A 55 -6.04 7.09 -12.09
N HIS A 56 -7.01 6.90 -11.21
CA HIS A 56 -7.18 7.67 -9.98
C HIS A 56 -6.77 6.84 -8.75
N GLY A 57 -6.60 7.52 -7.62
CA GLY A 57 -6.41 6.86 -6.33
C GLY A 57 -7.56 5.91 -6.02
N ILE A 58 -7.25 4.88 -5.25
CA ILE A 58 -8.23 3.95 -4.71
C ILE A 58 -8.07 3.80 -3.21
N THR A 59 -9.18 3.47 -2.58
CA THR A 59 -9.23 3.02 -1.20
C THR A 59 -9.42 1.51 -1.19
N LEU A 60 -8.46 0.79 -0.63
CA LEU A 60 -8.56 -0.63 -0.32
C LEU A 60 -9.18 -0.80 1.07
N GLN A 61 -10.15 -1.69 1.20
CA GLN A 61 -10.75 -2.10 2.47
C GLN A 61 -10.53 -3.60 2.65
N LEU A 62 -10.00 -3.98 3.81
CA LEU A 62 -9.73 -5.37 4.16
C LEU A 62 -10.66 -5.76 5.30
N ASN A 63 -11.46 -6.78 5.05
CA ASN A 63 -12.46 -7.26 5.99
C ASN A 63 -12.19 -8.73 6.32
N SER A 64 -12.26 -9.10 7.60
CA SER A 64 -12.17 -10.50 8.00
C SER A 64 -13.40 -11.27 7.48
N SER A 65 -13.18 -12.32 6.70
CA SER A 65 -14.24 -13.18 6.12
C SER A 65 -15.20 -13.76 7.19
N PRO A 66 -14.72 -14.36 8.30
CA PRO A 66 -15.61 -15.02 9.27
C PRO A 66 -16.52 -14.07 10.08
N VAL A 67 -16.12 -12.80 10.28
CA VAL A 67 -16.85 -11.85 11.16
C VAL A 67 -17.30 -10.59 10.42
N SER A 68 -16.92 -10.42 9.15
CA SER A 68 -17.13 -9.18 8.37
C SER A 68 -16.67 -7.93 9.12
N LEU A 69 -15.62 -8.07 9.92
CA LEU A 69 -15.04 -7.00 10.70
C LEU A 69 -14.00 -6.28 9.84
N GLU A 70 -14.09 -4.95 9.75
CA GLU A 70 -13.09 -4.13 9.08
C GLU A 70 -11.77 -4.22 9.85
N LEU A 71 -10.74 -4.72 9.16
CA LEU A 71 -9.39 -4.84 9.69
C LEU A 71 -8.61 -3.56 9.47
N CYS A 72 -8.65 -3.04 8.25
CA CYS A 72 -7.99 -1.80 7.89
C CYS A 72 -8.51 -1.24 6.56
N THR A 73 -8.30 0.07 6.41
CA THR A 73 -8.58 0.82 5.20
C THR A 73 -7.31 1.55 4.77
N VAL A 74 -6.88 1.35 3.52
CA VAL A 74 -5.63 1.90 2.97
C VAL A 74 -5.93 2.68 1.71
N HIS A 75 -5.58 3.96 1.71
CA HIS A 75 -5.68 4.80 0.52
C HIS A 75 -4.35 4.81 -0.24
N TYR A 76 -4.39 4.53 -1.55
CA TYR A 76 -3.18 4.47 -2.35
C TYR A 76 -3.41 4.82 -3.82
N HIS A 77 -2.36 5.33 -4.48
CA HIS A 77 -2.35 5.57 -5.91
C HIS A 77 -1.36 4.63 -6.59
N PHE A 78 -1.90 3.70 -7.38
CA PHE A 78 -1.12 2.72 -8.12
C PHE A 78 -0.61 3.35 -9.41
N TRP A 79 0.70 3.27 -9.61
CA TRP A 79 1.36 3.76 -10.81
C TRP A 79 1.62 2.62 -11.79
N GLU A 80 1.83 2.98 -13.06
CA GLU A 80 2.03 2.03 -14.16
C GLU A 80 3.22 1.09 -13.90
N HIS A 81 3.01 -0.22 -14.12
CA HIS A 81 4.02 -1.27 -13.93
C HIS A 81 4.63 -1.34 -12.52
N GLY A 82 3.96 -0.77 -11.51
CA GLY A 82 4.41 -0.85 -10.13
C GLY A 82 4.19 -2.23 -9.52
N ASN A 83 5.11 -2.64 -8.63
CA ASN A 83 4.97 -3.82 -7.80
C ASN A 83 4.80 -3.39 -6.34
N TYR A 84 3.64 -3.70 -5.79
CA TYR A 84 3.22 -3.26 -4.47
C TYR A 84 2.93 -4.46 -3.58
N SER A 85 3.31 -4.35 -2.32
CA SER A 85 3.13 -5.38 -1.30
C SER A 85 2.37 -4.79 -0.12
N LEU A 86 1.12 -5.21 0.08
CA LEU A 86 0.34 -4.88 1.28
C LEU A 86 0.56 -5.95 2.34
N TRP A 87 1.00 -5.55 3.52
CA TRP A 87 1.22 -6.47 4.64
C TRP A 87 0.17 -6.25 5.72
N VAL A 88 -0.52 -7.33 6.09
CA VAL A 88 -1.52 -7.35 7.16
C VAL A 88 -0.96 -8.20 8.29
N LYS A 89 -0.67 -7.55 9.43
CA LYS A 89 0.00 -8.17 10.57
C LYS A 89 -0.78 -7.96 11.86
N ASN A 90 -0.65 -8.90 12.79
CA ASN A 90 -1.10 -8.71 14.16
C ASN A 90 -0.02 -7.97 14.97
N LEU A 91 -0.40 -6.92 15.70
CA LEU A 91 0.50 -6.28 16.65
C LEU A 91 0.50 -7.02 17.99
N ASN A 92 1.61 -7.71 18.31
CA ASN A 92 1.94 -8.23 19.64
C ASN A 92 0.81 -9.03 20.33
N ASP A 93 0.22 -10.01 19.65
CA ASP A 93 -0.89 -10.86 20.15
C ASP A 93 -2.14 -10.07 20.59
N SER A 94 -2.28 -8.81 20.19
CA SER A 94 -3.49 -8.03 20.41
C SER A 94 -4.50 -8.30 19.30
N SER A 95 -5.77 -7.96 19.51
CA SER A 95 -6.76 -7.95 18.41
C SER A 95 -6.56 -6.77 17.45
N VAL A 96 -5.44 -6.04 17.54
CA VAL A 96 -5.15 -4.86 16.72
C VAL A 96 -4.36 -5.28 15.49
N VAL A 97 -4.95 -5.04 14.33
CA VAL A 97 -4.35 -5.33 13.02
C VAL A 97 -3.62 -4.09 12.51
N ASN A 98 -2.44 -4.30 11.95
CA ASN A 98 -1.67 -3.28 11.26
C ASN A 98 -1.58 -3.61 9.77
N CYS A 99 -1.82 -2.61 8.93
CA CYS A 99 -1.73 -2.72 7.49
C CYS A 99 -0.70 -1.73 6.95
N SER A 100 0.36 -2.26 6.35
CA SER A 100 1.45 -1.46 5.80
C SER A 100 1.62 -1.74 4.32
N MET A 101 1.48 -0.70 3.50
CA MET A 101 1.79 -0.75 2.07
C MET A 101 3.27 -0.49 1.84
N ILE A 102 3.93 -1.43 1.16
CA ILE A 102 5.33 -1.39 0.77
C ILE A 102 5.37 -1.36 -0.75
N THR A 103 6.30 -0.59 -1.31
CA THR A 103 6.57 -0.61 -2.74
C THR A 103 7.90 -1.31 -2.95
N ASP A 104 7.91 -2.42 -3.69
CA ASP A 104 9.09 -3.30 -3.84
C ASP A 104 10.19 -2.68 -4.72
N THR A 105 9.85 -1.62 -5.45
CA THR A 105 10.80 -0.80 -6.18
C THR A 105 10.68 0.63 -5.68
N GLU A 106 11.81 1.33 -5.54
CA GLU A 106 11.75 2.79 -5.46
C GLU A 106 11.05 3.25 -6.75
N THR A 107 9.77 3.60 -6.66
CA THR A 107 9.05 4.15 -7.81
C THR A 107 9.83 5.38 -8.24
N VAL A 108 10.33 5.37 -9.48
CA VAL A 108 10.91 6.56 -10.09
C VAL A 108 9.75 7.52 -10.31
N ASN A 109 9.41 8.27 -9.28
CA ASN A 109 8.52 9.39 -9.39
C ASN A 109 9.26 10.44 -10.24
N SER A 110 8.85 10.61 -11.49
CA SER A 110 9.42 11.60 -12.40
C SER A 110 9.22 13.04 -11.91
N TYR A 111 8.34 13.27 -10.92
CA TYR A 111 8.19 14.54 -10.19
C TYR A 111 9.07 14.65 -8.93
N LEU A 112 9.71 13.58 -8.45
CA LEU A 112 10.67 13.61 -7.32
C LEU A 112 12.13 13.46 -7.76
N ARG A 113 12.45 13.81 -9.02
CA ARG A 113 13.82 13.71 -9.53
C ARG A 113 14.82 14.69 -8.87
N GLU A 114 14.38 15.55 -7.96
CA GLU A 114 15.22 16.60 -7.35
C GLU A 114 15.67 16.34 -5.90
N TYR A 115 15.24 15.28 -5.23
CA TYR A 115 15.68 15.00 -3.84
C TYR A 115 16.63 13.80 -3.68
N SER A 116 16.85 13.00 -4.74
CA SER A 116 17.71 11.80 -4.64
C SER A 116 19.18 12.01 -5.01
N LEU A 117 19.64 13.27 -5.16
CA LEU A 117 21.08 13.57 -5.31
C LEU A 117 21.76 13.99 -4.00
N THR A 118 21.02 14.17 -2.89
CA THR A 118 21.60 14.68 -1.64
C THR A 118 22.00 13.62 -0.61
N HIS A 119 21.78 12.32 -0.84
CA HIS A 119 22.23 11.27 0.10
C HIS A 119 23.54 10.56 -0.29
N SER A 120 24.08 10.80 -1.50
CA SER A 120 25.36 10.22 -1.92
C SER A 120 26.58 11.09 -1.59
N LEU A 121 26.38 12.24 -0.95
CA LEU A 121 27.46 13.18 -0.61
C LEU A 121 27.36 13.69 0.83
N THR A 122 27.13 12.82 1.81
CA THR A 122 27.45 13.10 3.23
C THR A 122 28.94 12.88 3.53
N HIS A 123 29.81 13.29 2.60
CA HIS A 123 31.25 13.39 2.83
C HIS A 123 31.84 14.58 2.09
N SER A 124 31.30 15.79 2.28
CA SER A 124 32.09 17.05 2.32
C SER A 124 31.20 18.31 2.38
N LEU A 125 31.40 19.05 3.48
CA LEU A 125 31.52 20.51 3.54
C LEU A 125 30.36 21.40 3.00
N THR A 126 29.72 22.07 3.96
CA THR A 126 29.56 23.53 4.05
C THR A 126 28.93 24.34 2.90
N ASN A 127 28.01 25.24 3.29
CA ASN A 127 27.43 26.41 2.60
C ASN A 127 26.07 26.19 1.93
N VAL A 128 24.95 26.65 2.51
CA VAL A 128 24.42 28.05 2.62
C VAL A 128 23.50 28.36 1.42
N TYR A 129 22.38 29.05 1.74
CA TYR A 129 21.29 29.64 0.92
C TYR A 129 20.09 28.72 0.63
N ALA A 130 18.81 29.10 0.77
CA ALA A 130 18.07 30.15 1.49
C ALA A 130 16.56 29.90 1.17
N LEU A 131 15.64 30.08 2.13
CA LEU A 131 14.19 30.11 1.87
C LEU A 131 13.65 31.56 1.98
N LYS A 132 13.00 32.03 0.90
CA LYS A 132 11.95 33.08 0.75
C LYS A 132 12.32 34.57 0.98
N PRO A 133 11.53 35.59 0.50
CA PRO A 133 10.16 35.56 -0.07
C PRO A 133 9.88 36.44 -1.34
N LEU A 134 8.61 36.44 -1.78
CA LEU A 134 8.01 37.39 -2.72
C LEU A 134 8.04 38.85 -2.18
N SER A 135 8.48 39.79 -3.02
CA SER A 135 7.71 40.97 -3.48
C SER A 135 8.41 41.63 -4.67
#